data_AF-A0A519YDP3-F1
#
_entry.id   AF-A0A519YDP3-F1
#
_cell.length_a   1.000
_cell.length_b   1.000
_cell.length_c   1.000
_cell.angle_alpha   90.00
_cell.angle_beta   90.00
_cell.angle_gamma   90.00
#
_symmetry.space_group_name_H-M   'P 1'
#
loop_
_entity.id
_entity.type
_entity.pdbx_description
1 polymer ?
#
loop_
_entity_poly.entity_id
_entity_poly.type
_entity_poly.pdbx_seq_one_letter_code
_entity_poly.pdbx_strand_id
1 'polypeptide(L)' 'MSDFSAAERQRYRRHLQLAEIGEAGQQRLRQARVLVIGAGGLGCPILQYLAAAGVGTLG' A
#
# COMPACT_ATOMS: atom_id res chain seq x y z
N MET A 1 -17.77 -1.27 6.04
CA MET A 1 -16.95 -0.88 4.88
C MET A 1 -15.93 0.11 5.38
N SER A 2 -14.62 -0.15 5.26
CA SER A 2 -13.63 0.80 5.80
C SER A 2 -13.58 2.02 4.89
N ASP A 3 -14.08 3.15 5.37
CA ASP A 3 -13.97 4.39 4.62
C ASP A 3 -12.52 4.86 4.59
N PHE A 4 -11.95 4.91 3.39
CA PHE A 4 -10.72 5.65 3.14
C PHE A 4 -10.99 7.15 3.37
N SER A 5 -10.05 7.86 3.99
CA SER A 5 -10.11 9.31 4.05
C SER A 5 -10.11 9.90 2.63
N ALA A 6 -10.56 11.15 2.47
CA ALA A 6 -10.53 11.82 1.17
C ALA A 6 -9.11 11.87 0.57
N ALA A 7 -8.09 12.06 1.42
CA ALA A 7 -6.69 12.04 1.02
C ALA A 7 -6.24 10.64 0.54
N GLU A 8 -6.65 9.57 1.23
CA GLU A 8 -6.34 8.19 0.82
C GLU A 8 -7.06 7.81 -0.48
N ARG A 9 -8.33 8.19 -0.65
CA ARG A 9 -9.05 7.96 -1.92
C ARG A 9 -8.35 8.65 -3.08
N GLN A 10 -7.88 9.89 -2.88
CA GLN A 10 -7.12 10.59 -3.91
C GLN A 10 -5.76 9.94 -4.17
N ARG A 11 -5.03 9.53 -3.13
CA ARG A 11 -3.73 8.87 -3.23
C ARG A 11 -3.80 7.53 -3.96
N TYR A 12 -4.80 6.71 -3.63
CA TYR A 12 -4.98 5.35 -4.15
C TYR A 12 -5.94 5.26 -5.32
N ARG A 13 -6.44 6.39 -5.85
CA ARG A 13 -7.45 6.44 -6.93
C ARG A 13 -7.14 5.52 -8.11
N ARG A 14 -5.87 5.46 -8.52
CA ARG A 14 -5.41 4.61 -9.62
C ARG A 14 -5.42 3.11 -9.26
N HIS A 15 -5.09 2.74 -8.02
CA HIS A 15 -5.16 1.35 -7.57
C HIS A 15 -6.62 0.89 -7.39
N LEU A 16 -7.49 1.78 -6.90
CA LEU A 16 -8.92 1.50 -6.73
C LEU A 16 -9.65 1.22 -8.07
N GLN A 17 -9.13 1.76 -9.18
CA GLN A 17 -9.68 1.53 -10.52
C GLN A 17 -9.21 0.21 -11.16
N LEU A 18 -8.17 -0.44 -10.63
CA LEU A 18 -7.69 -1.72 -11.13
C LEU A 18 -8.63 -2.82 -10.67
N ALA A 19 -9.17 -3.60 -11.61
CA ALA A 19 -10.16 -4.65 -11.32
C ALA A 19 -9.60 -5.73 -10.37
N GLU A 20 -8.30 -6.00 -10.44
CA GLU A 20 -7.59 -6.99 -9.65
C GLU A 20 -7.29 -6.53 -8.22
N ILE A 21 -7.31 -5.20 -7.96
CA ILE A 21 -7.08 -4.62 -6.64
C ILE A 21 -8.40 -4.13 -6.06
N GLY A 22 -9.00 -3.10 -6.67
CA GLY A 22 -10.22 -2.46 -6.19
C GLY A 22 -10.12 -1.99 -4.73
N GLU A 23 -11.27 -1.71 -4.12
CA GLU A 23 -11.32 -1.34 -2.70
C GLU A 23 -10.88 -2.49 -1.78
N ALA A 24 -11.30 -3.72 -2.09
CA ALA A 24 -10.99 -4.89 -1.27
C ALA A 24 -9.48 -5.16 -1.19
N GLY A 25 -8.77 -5.11 -2.33
CA GLY A 25 -7.31 -5.28 -2.38
C GLY A 25 -6.59 -4.13 -1.70
N GLN A 26 -7.02 -2.88 -1.88
CA GLN A 26 -6.42 -1.73 -1.21
C GLN A 26 -6.62 -1.80 0.31
N GLN A 27 -7.77 -2.29 0.78
CA GLN A 27 -8.02 -2.51 2.20
C GLN A 27 -7.12 -3.63 2.78
N ARG A 28 -6.87 -4.69 2.01
CA ARG A 28 -5.91 -5.75 2.39
C ARG A 28 -4.50 -5.20 2.51
N LEU A 29 -4.05 -4.35 1.57
CA LEU A 29 -2.74 -3.69 1.67
C LEU A 29 -2.64 -2.81 2.92
N ARG A 30 -3.67 -1.99 3.18
CA ARG A 30 -3.74 -1.13 4.38
C ARG A 30 -3.67 -1.93 5.69
N GLN A 31 -4.16 -3.16 5.71
CA GLN A 31 -4.10 -4.05 6.89
C GLN A 31 -2.83 -4.90 6.96
N ALA A 32 -2.06 -4.96 5.87
CA ALA A 32 -0.87 -5.79 5.79
C ALA A 32 0.29 -5.22 6.63
N ARG A 33 1.10 -6.14 7.17
CA ARG A 33 2.33 -5.84 7.91
C ARG A 33 3.46 -6.61 7.24
N VAL A 34 4.49 -5.90 6.77
CA VAL A 34 5.60 -6.47 6.00
C VAL A 34 6.91 -6.08 6.65
N LEU A 35 7.78 -7.08 6.87
CA LEU A 35 9.15 -6.90 7.35
C LEU A 35 10.12 -6.96 6.16
N VAL A 36 10.95 -5.94 5.98
CA VAL A 36 12.01 -5.89 4.97
C VAL A 36 13.37 -5.94 5.65
N ILE A 37 14.07 -7.05 5.51
CA ILE A 37 15.41 -7.22 6.12
C ILE A 37 16.46 -6.55 5.24
N GLY A 38 16.96 -5.40 5.72
CA GLY A 38 18.02 -4.62 5.09
C GLY A 38 17.48 -3.42 4.30
N ALA A 39 17.96 -2.22 4.65
CA ALA A 39 17.58 -0.95 4.02
C ALA A 39 18.70 -0.39 3.11
N GLY A 40 19.33 -1.28 2.33
CA GLY A 40 20.38 -0.95 1.36
C GLY A 40 19.85 -0.83 -0.07
N GLY A 41 20.70 -1.08 -1.07
CA GLY A 41 20.35 -0.93 -2.49
C GLY A 41 19.15 -1.76 -2.96
N LEU A 42 18.89 -2.89 -2.32
CA LEU A 42 17.73 -3.74 -2.61
C LEU A 42 16.48 -3.34 -1.79
N GLY A 43 16.67 -3.02 -0.51
CA GLY A 43 15.56 -2.69 0.39
C GLY A 43 14.91 -1.34 0.10
N CYS A 44 15.71 -0.33 -0.25
CA CYS A 44 15.22 1.01 -0.55
C CYS A 44 14.13 1.05 -1.65
N PRO A 45 14.33 0.48 -2.86
CA PRO A 45 13.29 0.48 -3.87
C PRO A 45 12.06 -0.34 -3.45
N ILE A 46 12.25 -1.47 -2.76
CA ILE A 46 11.13 -2.30 -2.26
C ILE A 46 10.27 -1.48 -1.28
N LEU A 47 10.88 -0.85 -0.29
CA LEU A 47 10.20 -0.02 0.69
C LEU A 47 9.45 1.14 0.05
N GLN A 48 10.04 1.78 -0.98
CA GLN A 48 9.37 2.85 -1.73
C GLN A 48 8.08 2.36 -2.38
N TYR A 49 8.10 1.21 -3.06
CA TYR A 49 6.91 0.66 -3.71
C TYR A 49 5.88 0.16 -2.71
N LEU A 50 6.28 -0.50 -1.63
CA LEU A 50 5.34 -0.96 -0.59
C LEU A 50 4.64 0.22 0.11
N ALA A 51 5.39 1.29 0.42
CA ALA A 51 4.83 2.51 1.02
C ALA A 51 3.93 3.27 0.03
N ALA A 52 4.29 3.31 -1.26
CA ALA A 52 3.46 3.91 -2.30
C ALA A 52 2.16 3.12 -2.52
N ALA A 53 2.24 1.77 -2.52
CA ALA A 53 1.10 0.87 -2.62
C ALA A 53 0.14 0.99 -1.44
N GLY A 54 0.62 1.44 -0.28
CA GLY A 54 -0.19 1.68 0.91
C GLY A 54 -0.22 0.51 1.88
N VAL A 55 0.89 -0.22 2.01
CA VAL A 55 1.07 -1.21 3.09
C VAL A 55 0.99 -0.51 4.45
N GLY A 56 0.15 -1.03 5.35
CA GLY A 56 -0.16 -0.38 6.63
C GLY A 56 0.97 -0.38 7.66
N THR A 57 1.83 -1.38 7.64
CA THR A 57 3.00 -1.45 8.53
C THR A 57 4.21 -1.96 7.76
N LEU A 58 5.28 -1.18 7.77
CA LEU A 58 6.60 -1.58 7.27
C LEU A 58 7.57 -1.58 8.45
N GLY A 59 8.35 -2.64 8.58
CA GLY A 59 9.35 -2.82 9.63
C GLY A 59 10.58 -3.55 9.13
#